data_AF-A0A7V5YPU4-F1
#
_entry.id   AF-A0A7V5YPU4-F1
#
_cell.length_a   1.000
_cell.length_b   1.000
_cell.length_c   1.000
_cell.angle_alpha   90.00
_cell.angle_beta   90.00
_cell.angle_gamma   90.00
#
_symmetry.space_group_name_H-M   'P 1'
#
loop_
_entity.id
_entity.type
_entity.pdbx_description
1 polymer ?
#
loop_
_entity_poly.entity_id
_entity_poly.type
_entity_poly.pdbx_seq_one_letter_code
_entity_poly.pdbx_strand_id
1 'polypeptide(L)'
;MTFTIFFQDCYHLKDWIKNDCGLNREIRGQVEDFITKSKYIKIVADIANATKHLKLTKTYRIDEEIDIEIIDVYSGDKKQEMIAVKIKNQIEKKEYFGSFSLPLEALKEWSKFLHRFKLGTIKIVSQ
;
A
#
# COMPACT_ATOMS: atom_id res chain seq x y z
N MET A 1 16.19 -1.23 3.96
CA MET A 1 15.98 -2.39 3.06
C MET A 1 14.64 -3.10 3.30
N THR A 2 14.06 -3.06 4.51
CA THR A 2 12.83 -3.80 4.88
C THR A 2 11.51 -3.15 4.44
N PHE A 3 11.48 -1.83 4.25
CA PHE A 3 10.24 -1.08 4.01
C PHE A 3 9.62 -1.36 2.65
N THR A 4 10.42 -1.43 1.58
CA THR A 4 9.94 -1.67 0.21
C THR A 4 9.38 -3.07 0.02
N ILE A 5 9.95 -4.06 0.72
CA ILE A 5 9.48 -5.45 0.73
C ILE A 5 8.04 -5.51 1.26
N PHE A 6 7.74 -4.78 2.35
CA PHE A 6 6.37 -4.70 2.86
C PHE A 6 5.36 -4.25 1.79
N PHE A 7 5.64 -3.18 1.04
CA PHE A 7 4.70 -2.69 0.01
C PHE A 7 4.52 -3.68 -1.13
N GLN A 8 5.61 -4.36 -1.52
CA GLN A 8 5.55 -5.40 -2.54
C GLN A 8 4.68 -6.56 -2.05
N ASP A 9 4.94 -7.10 -0.86
CA ASP A 9 4.16 -8.20 -0.29
C ASP A 9 2.69 -7.81 -0.06
N CYS A 10 2.46 -6.60 0.47
CA CYS A 10 1.13 -6.06 0.72
C CYS A 10 0.33 -5.90 -0.56
N TYR A 11 0.95 -5.47 -1.66
CA TYR A 11 0.28 -5.39 -2.96
C TYR A 11 0.05 -6.78 -3.57
N HIS A 12 1.03 -7.67 -3.49
CA HIS A 12 1.00 -8.99 -4.16
C HIS A 12 0.14 -10.04 -3.46
N LEU A 13 -0.36 -9.78 -2.24
CA LEU A 13 -1.38 -10.62 -1.61
C LEU A 13 -2.62 -10.83 -2.51
N LYS A 14 -2.93 -9.87 -3.37
CA LYS A 14 -4.01 -10.02 -4.35
C LYS A 14 -3.82 -11.21 -5.29
N ASP A 15 -2.56 -11.50 -5.65
CA ASP A 15 -2.21 -12.52 -6.63
C ASP A 15 -2.43 -13.91 -6.02
N TRP A 16 -2.25 -14.05 -4.70
CA TRP A 16 -2.59 -15.28 -3.98
C TRP A 16 -4.10 -15.54 -4.04
N ILE A 17 -4.92 -14.54 -3.69
CA ILE A 17 -6.39 -14.65 -3.72
C ILE A 17 -6.87 -14.97 -5.14
N LYS A 18 -6.34 -14.29 -6.16
CA LYS A 18 -6.73 -14.45 -7.56
C LYS A 18 -6.41 -15.84 -8.12
N ASN A 19 -5.31 -16.43 -7.70
CA ASN A 19 -4.85 -17.72 -8.20
C ASN A 19 -5.28 -18.92 -7.34
N ASP A 20 -5.92 -18.67 -6.19
CA ASP A 20 -6.47 -19.72 -5.35
C ASP A 20 -7.70 -20.37 -6.01
N CYS A 21 -7.51 -21.55 -6.58
CA CYS A 21 -8.56 -22.32 -7.23
C CYS A 21 -9.64 -22.83 -6.25
N GLY A 22 -9.35 -22.84 -4.94
CA GLY A 22 -10.33 -23.14 -3.89
C GLY A 22 -11.31 -22.00 -3.64
N LEU A 23 -11.02 -20.78 -4.11
CA LEU A 23 -11.91 -19.64 -3.95
C LEU A 23 -12.91 -19.48 -5.10
N ASN A 24 -14.12 -19.06 -4.72
CA ASN A 24 -15.17 -18.72 -5.67
C ASN A 24 -14.65 -17.66 -6.67
N ARG A 25 -14.98 -17.84 -7.95
CA ARG A 25 -14.62 -16.90 -9.04
C ARG A 25 -15.04 -15.46 -8.75
N GLU A 26 -16.16 -15.25 -8.07
CA GLU A 26 -16.62 -13.93 -7.65
C GLU A 26 -15.63 -13.27 -6.69
N ILE A 27 -15.18 -13.98 -5.65
CA ILE A 27 -14.19 -13.48 -4.67
C ILE A 27 -12.88 -13.12 -5.38
N ARG A 28 -12.44 -13.97 -6.31
CA ARG A 28 -11.25 -13.73 -7.15
C ARG A 28 -11.39 -12.49 -8.03
N GLY A 29 -12.59 -12.16 -8.49
CA GLY A 29 -12.87 -10.93 -9.23
C GLY A 29 -12.92 -9.69 -8.32
N GLN A 30 -13.49 -9.81 -7.13
CA GLN A 30 -13.65 -8.72 -6.15
C GLN A 30 -12.32 -8.16 -5.64
N VAL A 31 -11.23 -8.95 -5.69
CA VAL A 31 -9.92 -8.47 -5.21
C VAL A 31 -9.36 -7.33 -6.07
N GLU A 32 -9.53 -7.34 -7.39
CA GLU A 32 -9.03 -6.24 -8.25
C GLU A 32 -9.87 -4.97 -8.07
N ASP A 33 -11.18 -5.13 -7.84
CA ASP A 33 -12.08 -4.06 -7.43
C ASP A 33 -11.64 -3.43 -6.10
N PHE A 34 -11.24 -4.25 -5.14
CA PHE A 34 -10.70 -3.78 -3.87
C PHE A 34 -9.40 -2.98 -4.06
N ILE A 35 -8.47 -3.47 -4.89
CA ILE A 35 -7.22 -2.76 -5.20
C ILE A 35 -7.50 -1.37 -5.79
N THR A 36 -8.52 -1.23 -6.64
CA THR A 36 -8.81 0.04 -7.34
C THR A 36 -9.66 1.00 -6.51
N LYS A 37 -10.48 0.51 -5.58
CA LYS A 37 -11.38 1.33 -4.76
C LYS A 37 -10.72 1.84 -3.47
N SER A 38 -9.78 1.09 -2.88
CA SER A 38 -9.14 1.50 -1.63
C SER A 38 -8.02 2.51 -1.87
N LYS A 39 -8.11 3.70 -1.26
CA LYS A 39 -7.10 4.77 -1.36
C LYS A 39 -5.71 4.25 -0.96
N TYR A 40 -5.59 3.65 0.22
CA TYR A 40 -4.31 3.20 0.77
C TYR A 40 -3.69 2.08 -0.06
N ILE A 41 -4.51 1.17 -0.58
CA ILE A 41 -4.03 0.06 -1.39
C ILE A 41 -3.56 0.52 -2.77
N LYS A 42 -4.20 1.53 -3.37
CA LYS A 42 -3.70 2.15 -4.60
C LYS A 42 -2.31 2.76 -4.41
N ILE A 43 -2.12 3.50 -3.32
CA ILE A 43 -0.82 4.09 -2.97
C ILE A 43 0.23 2.98 -2.80
N VAL A 44 -0.10 1.91 -2.06
CA VAL A 44 0.77 0.73 -1.88
C VAL A 44 1.12 0.08 -3.22
N ALA A 45 0.14 -0.08 -4.12
CA ALA A 45 0.34 -0.64 -5.45
C ALA A 45 1.32 0.19 -6.29
N ASP A 46 1.18 1.52 -6.25
CA ASP A 46 2.05 2.41 -7.00
C ASP A 46 3.48 2.43 -6.42
N ILE A 47 3.63 2.36 -5.08
CA ILE A 47 4.94 2.18 -4.42
C ILE A 47 5.57 0.84 -4.80
N ALA A 48 4.80 -0.26 -4.79
CA ALA A 48 5.29 -1.57 -5.20
C ALA A 48 5.76 -1.57 -6.66
N ASN A 49 5.01 -0.90 -7.55
CA ASN A 49 5.41 -0.75 -8.96
C ASN A 49 6.66 0.12 -9.11
N ALA A 50 6.75 1.25 -8.39
CA ALA A 50 7.91 2.15 -8.42
C ALA A 50 9.20 1.44 -7.98
N THR A 51 9.12 0.71 -6.86
CA THR A 51 10.26 -0.02 -6.29
C THR A 51 10.71 -1.19 -7.15
N LYS A 52 9.81 -1.83 -7.90
CA LYS A 52 10.15 -2.92 -8.84
C LYS A 52 10.87 -2.45 -10.10
N HIS A 53 10.54 -1.25 -10.57
CA HIS A 53 10.96 -0.79 -11.90
C HIS A 53 12.02 0.32 -11.88
N LEU A 54 12.46 0.79 -10.70
CA LEU A 54 13.37 1.95 -10.52
C LEU A 54 12.87 3.27 -11.16
N LYS A 55 11.73 3.22 -11.89
CA LYS A 55 10.89 4.28 -12.45
C LYS A 55 9.49 3.70 -12.65
N LEU A 56 8.43 4.46 -12.33
CA LEU A 56 7.06 4.08 -12.70
C LEU A 56 6.93 4.09 -14.23
N THR A 57 6.77 2.91 -14.84
CA THR A 57 6.61 2.75 -16.30
C THR A 57 5.15 2.55 -16.73
N LYS A 58 4.22 2.50 -15.78
CA LYS A 58 2.76 2.46 -16.03
C LYS A 58 2.13 3.73 -15.49
N THR A 59 1.07 4.19 -16.17
CA THR A 59 0.19 5.27 -15.70
C THR A 59 -0.21 5.02 -14.25
N TYR A 60 -0.13 6.06 -13.41
CA TYR A 60 -0.48 6.00 -12.00
C TYR A 60 -1.89 5.42 -11.81
N ARG A 61 -2.08 4.55 -10.80
CA ARG A 61 -3.41 4.01 -10.47
C ARG A 61 -4.23 4.99 -9.66
N ILE A 62 -3.58 5.93 -9.00
CA ILE A 62 -4.21 7.15 -8.54
C ILE A 62 -4.16 8.19 -9.68
N ASP A 63 -5.18 9.01 -9.83
CA ASP A 63 -5.21 10.10 -10.84
C ASP A 63 -4.30 11.29 -10.44
N GLU A 64 -3.24 11.02 -9.67
CA GLU A 64 -2.42 11.98 -8.93
C GLU A 64 -0.94 11.57 -9.08
N GLU A 65 -0.02 12.54 -9.13
CA GLU A 65 1.41 12.22 -9.24
C GLU A 65 1.93 11.77 -7.87
N ILE A 66 2.49 10.57 -7.78
CA ILE A 66 3.18 10.08 -6.58
C ILE A 66 4.67 10.27 -6.72
N ASP A 67 5.25 10.96 -5.74
CA ASP A 67 6.69 11.05 -5.52
C ASP A 67 7.04 10.36 -4.20
N ILE A 68 8.14 9.61 -4.18
CA ILE A 68 8.58 8.86 -3.00
C ILE A 68 9.90 9.48 -2.55
N GLU A 69 9.89 10.19 -1.44
CA GLU A 69 11.05 10.84 -0.86
C GLU A 69 11.46 10.11 0.43
N ILE A 70 12.76 9.87 0.62
CA ILE A 70 13.31 9.45 1.92
C ILE A 70 13.64 10.75 2.66
N ILE A 71 13.00 10.96 3.82
CA ILE A 71 13.18 12.16 4.65
C ILE A 71 13.84 11.76 5.97
N ASP A 72 14.86 12.49 6.35
CA ASP A 72 15.47 12.39 7.68
C ASP A 72 14.71 13.29 8.66
N VAL A 73 14.14 12.70 9.71
CA VAL A 73 13.47 13.43 10.79
C VAL A 73 14.35 13.43 12.03
N TYR A 74 14.55 14.61 12.61
CA TYR A 74 15.41 14.81 13.78
C TYR A 74 14.60 15.17 15.02
N SER A 75 14.94 14.56 16.17
CA SER A 75 14.45 14.93 17.49
C SER A 75 15.64 15.07 18.45
N GLY A 76 16.12 16.30 18.61
CA GLY A 76 17.46 16.55 19.19
C GLY A 76 18.54 15.88 18.33
N ASP A 77 19.45 15.14 18.95
CA ASP A 77 20.52 14.40 18.27
C ASP A 77 20.05 13.06 17.67
N LYS A 78 18.78 12.68 17.87
CA LYS A 78 18.24 11.42 17.34
C LYS A 78 17.73 11.63 15.92
N LYS A 79 18.27 10.84 14.98
CA LYS A 79 17.83 10.77 13.58
C LYS A 79 16.91 9.55 13.39
N GLN A 80 15.79 9.75 12.71
CA GLN A 80 14.93 8.68 12.20
C GLN A 80 14.66 8.88 10.71
N GLU A 81 15.00 7.87 9.90
CA GLU A 81 14.64 7.85 8.48
C GLU A 81 13.15 7.53 8.33
N MET A 82 12.45 8.35 7.58
CA MET A 82 11.05 8.19 7.23
C MET A 82 10.91 8.15 5.72
N ILE A 83 10.01 7.30 5.22
CA ILE A 83 9.62 7.35 3.83
C ILE A 83 8.37 8.20 3.74
N ALA A 84 8.51 9.34 3.07
CA ALA A 84 7.44 10.24 2.76
C ALA A 84 6.92 9.92 1.37
N VAL A 85 5.67 9.49 1.33
CA VAL A 85 4.94 9.38 0.08
C VAL A 85 4.22 10.70 -0.12
N LYS A 86 4.64 11.45 -1.13
CA LYS A 86 4.08 12.75 -1.49
C LYS A 86 3.12 12.54 -2.65
N ILE A 87 1.85 12.79 -2.37
CA ILE A 87 0.81 12.76 -3.38
C ILE A 87 0.55 14.20 -3.80
N LYS A 88 0.74 14.51 -5.08
CA LYS A 88 0.34 15.79 -5.67
C LYS A 88 -1.02 15.61 -6.33
N ASN A 89 -2.04 16.18 -5.70
CA ASN A 89 -3.38 16.24 -6.27
C ASN A 89 -3.49 17.47 -7.18
N GLN A 90 -4.51 17.54 -8.03
CA GLN A 90 -4.75 18.69 -8.93
C GLN A 90 -4.96 20.04 -8.20
N ILE A 91 -5.07 20.02 -6.85
CA ILE A 91 -5.29 21.18 -5.98
C ILE A 91 -4.01 21.53 -5.17
N GLU A 92 -2.83 21.04 -5.57
CA GLU A 92 -1.51 21.26 -4.93
C GLU A 92 -1.39 20.85 -3.44
N LYS A 93 -2.40 20.19 -2.87
CA LYS A 93 -2.33 19.69 -1.50
C LYS A 93 -1.35 18.51 -1.42
N LYS A 94 -0.34 18.63 -0.54
CA LYS A 94 0.60 17.54 -0.24
C LYS A 94 0.12 16.77 0.98
N GLU A 95 -0.11 15.49 0.82
CA GLU A 95 -0.31 14.55 1.94
C GLU A 95 0.98 13.77 2.15
N TYR A 96 1.41 13.66 3.40
CA TYR A 96 2.58 12.90 3.81
C TYR A 96 2.15 11.76 4.70
N PHE A 97 2.59 10.55 4.37
CA PHE A 97 2.43 9.39 5.22
C PHE A 97 3.72 9.12 5.97
N GLY A 98 3.62 8.87 7.27
CA GLY A 98 4.74 8.37 8.04
C GLY A 98 5.01 6.91 7.75
N SER A 99 6.19 6.43 8.12
CA SER A 99 6.63 5.03 7.94
C SER A 99 5.69 4.01 8.59
N PHE A 100 4.84 4.39 9.54
CA PHE A 100 3.89 3.46 10.16
C PHE A 100 2.44 3.67 9.73
N SER A 101 2.03 4.88 9.33
CA SER A 101 0.62 5.17 9.08
C SER A 101 0.13 4.51 7.80
N LEU A 102 0.86 4.61 6.69
CA LEU A 102 0.45 3.99 5.43
C LEU A 102 0.42 2.46 5.49
N PRO A 103 1.47 1.76 5.99
CA PRO A 103 1.41 0.31 6.21
C PRO A 103 0.25 -0.13 7.09
N LEU A 104 -0.01 0.60 8.18
CA LEU A 104 -1.08 0.27 9.11
C LEU A 104 -2.45 0.40 8.45
N GLU A 105 -2.71 1.49 7.73
CA GLU A 105 -3.98 1.68 7.02
C GLU A 105 -4.16 0.63 5.91
N ALA A 106 -3.10 0.27 5.19
CA ALA A 106 -3.15 -0.80 4.20
C ALA A 106 -3.50 -2.17 4.82
N LEU A 107 -2.92 -2.50 5.97
CA LEU A 107 -3.26 -3.73 6.70
C LEU A 107 -4.70 -3.72 7.22
N LYS A 108 -5.22 -2.57 7.69
CA LYS A 108 -6.62 -2.43 8.08
C LYS A 108 -7.56 -2.67 6.90
N GLU A 109 -7.23 -2.14 5.72
CA GLU A 109 -8.00 -2.34 4.49
C GLU A 109 -8.02 -3.82 4.07
N TRP A 110 -6.86 -4.49 4.10
CA TRP A 110 -6.78 -5.94 3.88
C TRP A 110 -7.58 -6.73 4.91
N SER A 111 -7.51 -6.36 6.20
CA SER A 111 -8.26 -7.03 7.26
C SER A 111 -9.77 -6.94 7.01
N LYS A 112 -10.27 -5.79 6.56
CA LYS A 112 -11.69 -5.63 6.19
C LYS A 112 -12.07 -6.53 5.02
N PHE A 113 -11.24 -6.59 3.97
CA PHE A 113 -11.47 -7.45 2.82
C PHE A 113 -11.52 -8.93 3.20
N LEU A 114 -10.49 -9.41 3.90
CA LEU A 114 -10.38 -10.81 4.31
C LEU A 114 -11.53 -11.21 5.24
N HIS A 115 -11.92 -10.32 6.16
CA HIS A 115 -13.06 -10.56 7.04
C HIS A 115 -14.37 -10.65 6.26
N ARG A 116 -14.63 -9.71 5.33
CA ARG A 116 -15.83 -9.69 4.48
C ARG A 116 -16.04 -11.01 3.73
N PHE A 117 -14.96 -11.60 3.22
CA PHE A 117 -15.00 -12.84 2.45
C PHE A 117 -14.67 -14.10 3.26
N LYS A 118 -14.54 -13.98 4.60
CA LYS A 118 -14.21 -15.08 5.52
C LYS A 118 -12.93 -15.84 5.15
N LEU A 119 -11.94 -15.11 4.64
CA LEU A 119 -10.64 -15.67 4.19
C LEU A 119 -9.58 -15.68 5.32
N GLY A 120 -9.84 -14.96 6.41
CA GLY A 120 -8.94 -14.87 7.55
C GLY A 120 -9.04 -13.55 8.28
N THR A 121 -8.19 -13.37 9.29
CA THR A 121 -8.10 -12.15 10.10
C THR A 121 -6.64 -11.75 10.25
N ILE A 122 -6.34 -10.48 10.04
CA ILE A 122 -5.02 -9.92 10.36
C ILE A 122 -5.07 -9.42 11.81
N LYS A 123 -4.22 -9.95 12.67
CA LYS A 123 -4.06 -9.45 14.05
C LYS A 123 -2.89 -8.47 14.07
N ILE A 124 -3.21 -7.20 14.28
CA ILE A 124 -2.22 -6.14 14.46
C ILE A 124 -1.91 -6.10 15.96
N VAL A 125 -0.75 -6.65 16.35
CA VAL A 125 -0.28 -6.61 17.74
C VAL A 125 0.59 -5.37 17.89
N SER A 126 0.12 -4.40 18.67
CA SER A 126 0.99 -3.29 19.12
C SER A 126 1.97 -3.85 20.15
N GLN A 127 3.27 -3.72 19.87
CA GLN A 127 4.31 -3.92 20.89
C GLN A 127 4.32 -2.73 21.86
#